data_AF-A0A3B1J0H5-F1
#
_entry.id   AF-A0A3B1J0H5-F1
#
_cell.length_a   1.000
_cell.length_b   1.000
_cell.length_c   1.000
_cell.angle_alpha   90.00
_cell.angle_beta   90.00
_cell.angle_gamma   90.00
#
_symmetry.space_group_name_H-M   'P 1'
#
loop_
_entity.id
_entity.type
_entity.pdbx_description
1 polymer ?
#
loop_
_entity_poly.entity_id
_entity_poly.type
_entity_poly.pdbx_seq_one_letter_code
_entity_poly.pdbx_strand_id
1 'polypeptide(L)'
;MGKTKEHFKAIRDTIVEGHKAGKGYKTLFKLLGLPVSTIGSIIQKWKANGATVNLPQPRQPFKVFSRAEARLVRTVKHATL
;
A
#
# COMPACT_ATOMS: atom_id res chain seq x y z
N MET A 1 21.12 6.32 7.60
CA MET A 1 20.96 4.89 7.97
C MET A 1 19.76 4.32 7.23
N GLY A 2 19.91 3.95 5.96
CA GLY A 2 18.79 3.49 5.15
C GLY A 2 19.30 2.54 4.09
N LYS A 3 18.98 1.25 4.22
CA LYS A 3 19.10 0.19 3.20
C LYS A 3 18.57 -1.11 3.81
N THR A 4 17.25 -1.31 3.79
CA THR A 4 16.61 -2.58 4.18
C THR A 4 15.23 -2.81 3.54
N LYS A 5 14.76 -1.94 2.63
CA LYS A 5 13.42 -2.06 2.04
C LYS A 5 13.36 -2.83 0.72
N GLU A 6 14.44 -2.82 -0.06
CA GLU A 6 14.43 -3.35 -1.43
C GLU A 6 14.31 -4.88 -1.47
N HIS A 7 15.05 -5.59 -0.61
CA HIS A 7 14.98 -7.05 -0.53
C HIS A 7 13.59 -7.57 -0.13
N PHE A 8 12.87 -6.84 0.73
CA PHE A 8 11.56 -7.28 1.20
C PHE A 8 10.49 -7.20 0.11
N LYS A 9 10.65 -6.31 -0.88
CA LYS A 9 9.72 -6.22 -2.01
C LYS A 9 9.84 -7.47 -2.90
N ALA A 10 11.06 -7.82 -3.28
CA ALA A 10 11.32 -9.02 -4.08
C ALA A 10 10.78 -10.30 -3.41
N ILE A 11 11.04 -10.46 -2.11
CA ILE A 11 10.51 -11.59 -1.32
C ILE A 11 8.98 -11.64 -1.35
N ARG A 12 8.30 -10.50 -1.18
CA ARG A 12 6.83 -10.46 -1.25
C ARG A 12 6.32 -10.78 -2.64
N ASP A 13 6.98 -10.30 -3.68
CA ASP A 13 6.58 -10.55 -5.07
C ASP A 13 6.71 -12.05 -5.40
N THR A 14 7.79 -12.73 -4.98
CA THR A 14 7.95 -14.18 -5.14
C THR A 14 6.86 -14.97 -4.40
N ILE A 15 6.43 -14.52 -3.22
CA ILE A 15 5.30 -15.13 -2.49
C ILE A 15 4.00 -14.99 -3.28
N VAL A 16 3.72 -13.80 -3.79
CA VAL A 16 2.49 -13.52 -4.57
C VAL A 16 2.48 -14.31 -5.87
N GLU A 17 3.60 -14.38 -6.59
CA GLU A 17 3.74 -15.20 -7.80
C GLU A 17 3.55 -16.70 -7.52
N GLY A 18 4.18 -17.21 -6.46
CA GLY A 18 4.01 -18.60 -6.07
C GLY A 18 2.57 -18.93 -5.67
N HIS A 19 1.87 -18.02 -4.97
CA HIS A 19 0.45 -18.18 -4.66
C HIS A 19 -0.43 -18.13 -5.93
N LYS A 20 -0.14 -17.23 -6.88
CA LYS A 20 -0.83 -17.20 -8.20
C LYS A 20 -0.63 -18.49 -8.99
N ALA A 21 0.54 -19.11 -8.88
CA ALA A 21 0.84 -20.41 -9.48
C ALA A 21 0.22 -21.61 -8.73
N GLY A 22 -0.59 -21.38 -7.68
CA GLY A 22 -1.24 -22.44 -6.91
C GLY A 22 -0.34 -23.17 -5.91
N LYS A 23 0.86 -22.64 -5.61
CA LYS A 23 1.75 -23.25 -4.61
C LYS A 23 1.16 -23.09 -3.22
N GLY A 24 1.09 -24.19 -2.47
CA GLY A 24 0.61 -24.19 -1.09
C GLY A 24 1.57 -23.48 -0.11
N TYR A 25 1.04 -23.07 1.04
CA TYR A 25 1.80 -22.34 2.08
C TYR A 25 3.05 -23.08 2.57
N LYS A 26 2.99 -24.41 2.73
CA LYS A 26 4.14 -25.24 3.16
C LYS A 26 5.26 -25.27 2.12
N THR A 27 4.91 -25.22 0.83
CA THR A 27 5.89 -25.19 -0.27
C THR A 27 6.60 -23.84 -0.32
N LEU A 28 5.86 -22.75 -0.11
CA LEU A 28 6.43 -21.40 0.00
C LEU A 28 7.32 -21.25 1.24
N PHE A 29 6.93 -21.86 2.36
CA PHE A 29 7.76 -21.93 3.58
C PHE A 29 9.11 -22.57 3.30
N LYS A 30 9.14 -23.73 2.63
CA LYS A 30 10.39 -24.42 2.28
C LYS A 30 11.26 -23.61 1.30
N LEU A 31 10.64 -22.88 0.37
CA LEU A 31 11.35 -22.10 -0.64
C LEU A 31 12.03 -20.85 -0.04
N LEU A 32 11.38 -20.20 0.92
CA LEU A 32 11.79 -18.88 1.42
C LEU A 32 12.36 -18.92 2.85
N GLY A 33 12.16 -20.02 3.59
CA GLY A 33 12.52 -20.13 5.00
C GLY A 33 11.73 -19.21 5.94
N LEU A 34 10.67 -18.55 5.44
CA LEU A 34 9.84 -17.63 6.21
C LEU A 34 8.68 -18.35 6.88
N PRO A 35 8.31 -17.99 8.12
CA PRO A 35 7.21 -18.63 8.81
C PRO A 35 5.88 -18.50 8.05
N VAL A 36 5.06 -19.54 8.14
CA VAL A 36 3.78 -19.65 7.42
C VAL A 36 2.84 -18.49 7.75
N SER A 37 2.88 -17.97 8.99
CA SER A 37 2.12 -16.79 9.43
C SER A 37 2.48 -15.53 8.64
N THR A 38 3.76 -15.32 8.34
CA THR A 38 4.24 -14.20 7.51
C THR A 38 3.77 -14.35 6.07
N ILE A 39 3.87 -15.54 5.50
CA ILE A 39 3.39 -15.84 4.14
C ILE A 39 1.88 -15.57 4.05
N GLY A 40 1.10 -16.07 5.01
CA GLY A 40 -0.34 -15.83 5.10
C GLY A 40 -0.69 -14.34 5.23
N SER A 41 0.01 -13.61 6.09
CA SER A 41 -0.18 -12.16 6.26
C SER A 41 0.09 -11.38 4.98
N ILE A 42 1.10 -11.77 4.21
CA ILE A 42 1.43 -11.13 2.92
C ILE A 42 0.32 -11.40 1.90
N ILE A 43 -0.13 -12.64 1.77
CA ILE A 43 -1.20 -13.02 0.83
C ILE A 43 -2.51 -12.33 1.20
N GLN A 44 -2.86 -12.27 2.49
CA GLN A 44 -4.06 -11.58 2.96
C GLN A 44 -4.02 -10.08 2.63
N LYS A 45 -2.88 -9.42 2.85
CA LYS A 45 -2.69 -8.01 2.47
C LYS A 45 -2.77 -7.81 0.95
N TRP A 46 -2.21 -8.73 0.17
CA TRP A 46 -2.31 -8.69 -1.29
C TRP A 46 -3.76 -8.84 -1.76
N LYS A 47 -4.55 -9.76 -1.18
CA LYS A 47 -5.98 -9.92 -1.50
C LYS A 47 -6.79 -8.66 -1.17
N ALA A 48 -6.48 -7.97 -0.07
CA ALA A 48 -7.19 -6.77 0.35
C ALA A 48 -6.86 -5.54 -0.52
N ASN A 49 -5.60 -5.37 -0.89
CA ASN A 49 -5.11 -4.14 -1.52
C ASN A 49 -4.85 -4.27 -3.03
N GLY A 50 -4.80 -5.49 -3.57
CA GLY A 50 -4.45 -5.78 -4.97
C GLY A 50 -2.98 -5.54 -5.33
N ALA A 51 -2.17 -4.95 -4.45
CA ALA A 51 -0.79 -4.58 -4.70
C ALA A 51 0.18 -5.09 -3.61
N THR A 52 1.39 -5.47 -4.01
CA THR A 52 2.48 -5.86 -3.11
C THR A 52 3.17 -4.64 -2.47
N VAL A 53 3.02 -3.48 -3.10
CA VAL A 53 3.61 -2.21 -2.65
C VAL A 53 2.79 -1.67 -1.49
N ASN A 54 3.46 -1.14 -0.46
CA ASN A 54 2.76 -0.44 0.61
C ASN A 54 2.01 0.75 0.00
N LEU A 55 0.69 0.81 0.20
CA LEU A 55 -0.06 2.02 -0.14
C LEU A 55 0.52 3.20 0.65
N PRO A 56 0.49 4.42 0.07
CA PRO A 56 0.62 5.62 0.87
C PRO A 56 -0.40 5.53 2.00
N GLN A 57 0.04 5.72 3.24
CA GLN A 57 -0.91 5.83 4.34
C GLN A 57 -1.92 6.92 3.97
N PRO A 58 -3.23 6.69 4.15
CA PRO A 58 -4.21 7.74 4.04
C PRO A 58 -3.73 8.89 4.91
N ARG A 59 -3.34 10.00 4.28
CA ARG A 59 -3.02 11.21 5.03
C ARG A 59 -4.30 11.56 5.76
N GLN A 60 -4.20 11.76 7.08
CA GLN A 60 -5.29 12.33 7.85
C GLN A 60 -5.85 13.50 7.04
N PRO A 61 -7.18 13.57 6.80
CA PRO A 61 -7.74 14.61 5.95
C PRO A 61 -7.23 15.95 6.47
N PHE A 62 -6.37 16.58 5.67
CA PHE A 62 -5.85 17.89 5.99
C PHE A 62 -7.07 18.81 6.04
N LYS A 63 -7.19 19.63 7.09
CA LYS A 63 -8.40 20.40 7.43
C LYS A 63 -8.78 21.49 6.40
N VAL A 64 -8.18 21.48 5.23
CA VAL A 64 -8.31 22.48 4.17
C VAL A 64 -9.03 21.85 2.96
N PHE A 65 -10.03 22.45 2.30
CA PHE A 65 -10.55 23.80 2.44
C PHE A 65 -11.95 23.96 1.78
N SER A 66 -12.96 23.09 1.94
CA SER A 66 -14.23 23.28 1.20
C SER A 66 -14.89 24.66 1.40
N ARG A 67 -15.02 25.11 2.66
CA ARG A 67 -15.58 26.44 2.95
C ARG A 67 -14.63 27.57 2.62
N ALA A 68 -13.34 27.38 2.79
CA ALA A 68 -12.41 28.48 2.69
C ALA A 68 -11.85 28.65 1.25
N GLU A 69 -11.88 27.60 0.41
CA GLU A 69 -11.82 27.68 -1.06
C GLU A 69 -13.05 28.41 -1.57
N ALA A 70 -14.24 28.05 -1.07
CA ALA A 70 -15.47 28.72 -1.45
C ALA A 70 -15.51 30.20 -0.98
N ARG A 71 -14.75 30.59 0.06
CA ARG A 71 -14.53 31.99 0.42
C ARG A 71 -13.56 32.67 -0.54
N LEU A 72 -12.43 32.04 -0.84
CA LEU A 72 -11.44 32.58 -1.78
C LEU A 72 -12.06 32.84 -3.17
N VAL A 73 -12.82 31.89 -3.70
CA VAL A 73 -13.53 32.03 -4.99
C VAL A 73 -14.55 33.17 -4.97
N ARG A 74 -15.26 33.37 -3.85
CA ARG A 74 -16.19 34.51 -3.70
C ARG A 74 -15.44 35.83 -3.67
N THR A 75 -14.37 35.95 -2.91
CA THR A 75 -13.57 37.17 -2.82
C THR A 75 -13.00 37.56 -4.18
N VAL A 76 -12.46 36.61 -4.94
CA VAL A 76 -11.94 36.86 -6.29
C VAL A 76 -13.04 37.34 -7.24
N LYS A 77 -14.23 36.72 -7.21
CA LYS A 77 -15.39 37.13 -8.04
C LYS A 77 -15.88 38.54 -7.71
N HIS A 78 -15.88 38.93 -6.43
CA HIS A 78 -16.28 40.28 -6.01
C HIS A 78 -15.22 41.34 -6.31
N ALA A 79 -13.94 40.98 -6.38
CA ALA A 79 -12.85 41.91 -6.66
C ALA A 79 -12.65 42.20 -8.17
N THR A 80 -13.35 41.49 -9.05
CA THR A 80 -13.20 41.60 -10.52
C THR A 80 -14.42 42.30 -11.18
N LEU A 81 -15.29 42.94 -10.40
CA LEU A 81 -16.41 43.80 -10.84
C LEU A 81 -16.15 45.23 -10.36
#